data_AF-A0A841RM79-F1
#
_entry.id   AF-A0A841RM79-F1
#
_cell.length_a   1.000
_cell.length_b   1.000
_cell.length_c   1.000
_cell.angle_alpha   90.00
_cell.angle_beta   90.00
_cell.angle_gamma   90.00
#
_symmetry.space_group_name_H-M   'P 1'
#
loop_
_entity.id
_entity.type
_entity.pdbx_description
1 polymer ?
#
loop_
_entity_poly.entity_id
_entity_poly.type
_entity_poly.pdbx_seq_one_letter_code
_entity_poly.pdbx_strand_id
1 'polypeptide(L)' 'MTDIPWKIFSQTGNIEAYLLMKEMEDTEEQLYQDHMDGQELFEDHRL' A
#
# COMPACT_ATOMS: atom_id res chain seq x y z
N MET A 1 -8.49 5.81 2.72
CA MET A 1 -8.21 5.78 1.27
C MET A 1 -9.51 5.50 0.53
N THR A 2 -9.73 6.08 -0.64
CA THR A 2 -10.86 5.69 -1.50
C THR A 2 -10.56 4.31 -2.09
N ASP A 3 -11.43 3.33 -1.88
CA ASP A 3 -11.30 1.97 -2.43
C ASP A 3 -11.47 1.95 -3.97
N ILE A 4 -10.55 2.57 -4.70
CA ILE A 4 -10.57 2.67 -6.17
C ILE A 4 -10.54 1.28 -6.83
N PRO A 5 -9.70 0.31 -6.39
CA PRO A 5 -9.70 -1.03 -6.98
C PRO A 5 -11.07 -1.70 -6.85
N TRP A 6 -11.68 -1.65 -5.67
CA TRP A 6 -13.02 -2.19 -5.42
C TRP A 6 -14.09 -1.51 -6.27
N LYS A 7 -14.00 -0.18 -6.44
CA LYS A 7 -14.93 0.60 -7.25
C LYS A 7 -14.85 0.26 -8.75
N ILE A 8 -13.66 -0.04 -9.27
CA ILE A 8 -13.49 -0.49 -10.67
C ILE A 8 -14.00 -1.92 -10.84
N PHE A 9 -13.68 -2.81 -9.91
CA PHE A 9 -14.15 -4.19 -9.92
C PHE A 9 -15.68 -4.27 -9.87
N SER A 10 -16.31 -3.57 -8.93
CA SER A 10 -17.78 -3.56 -8.79
C SER A 10 -18.52 -3.04 -10.01
N GLN A 11 -17.88 -2.19 -10.84
CA GLN A 11 -18.48 -1.68 -12.07
C GLN A 11 -18.22 -2.55 -13.29
N THR A 12 -17.06 -3.20 -13.38
CA THR A 12 -16.60 -3.85 -14.62
C THR A 12 -16.49 -5.37 -14.52
N GLY A 13 -16.44 -5.91 -13.30
CA GLY A 13 -16.12 -7.32 -13.04
C GLY A 13 -14.71 -7.75 -13.47
N ASN A 14 -13.85 -6.81 -13.86
CA ASN A 14 -12.51 -7.13 -14.34
C ASN A 14 -11.57 -7.42 -13.16
N ILE A 15 -11.33 -8.70 -12.91
CA ILE A 15 -10.47 -9.19 -11.83
C ILE A 15 -8.98 -8.88 -12.08
N GLU A 16 -8.53 -8.88 -13.33
CA GLU A 16 -7.13 -8.62 -13.68
C GLU A 16 -6.75 -7.17 -13.34
N ALA A 17 -7.63 -6.22 -13.68
CA ALA A 17 -7.46 -4.81 -13.34
C ALA A 17 -7.48 -4.57 -11.81
N TYR A 18 -8.37 -5.25 -11.08
CA TYR A 18 -8.41 -5.18 -9.63
C TYR A 18 -7.09 -5.62 -8.99
N LEU A 19 -6.58 -6.79 -9.38
CA LEU A 19 -5.35 -7.34 -8.82
C LEU A 19 -4.15 -6.45 -9.12
N LEU A 20 -4.05 -5.94 -10.35
CA LEU A 20 -2.98 -5.03 -10.75
C LEU A 20 -2.97 -3.76 -9.89
N MET A 21 -4.13 -3.11 -9.69
CA MET A 21 -4.20 -1.90 -8.86
C MET A 21 -3.93 -2.19 -7.40
N LYS A 22 -4.36 -3.35 -6.89
CA LYS A 22 -4.13 -3.74 -5.49
C LYS A 22 -2.63 -4.01 -5.23
N GLU A 23 -1.92 -4.63 -6.17
CA GLU A 23 -0.46 -4.81 -6.08
C GLU A 23 0.29 -3.46 -6.04
N MET A 24 -0.17 -2.47 -6.81
CA MET A 24 0.41 -1.12 -6.78
C MET A 24 0.16 -0.41 -5.44
N GLU A 25 -1.05 -0.51 -4.90
CA GLU A 25 -1.38 0.03 -3.56
C GLU A 25 -0.54 -0.62 -2.47
N ASP A 26 -0.38 -1.95 -2.49
CA ASP A 26 0.44 -2.69 -1.51
C ASP A 26 1.92 -2.28 -1.61
N THR A 27 2.40 -1.98 -2.81
CA THR A 27 3.78 -1.49 -3.02
C THR A 27 3.98 -0.10 -2.42
N GLU A 28 3.02 0.80 -2.59
CA GLU A 28 3.08 2.13 -1.96
C GLU A 28 3.02 2.03 -0.43
N GLU A 29 2.09 1.23 0.11
CA GLU A 29 1.96 1.01 1.56
C GLU A 29 3.23 0.41 2.17
N GLN A 30 3.88 -0.55 1.48
CA GLN A 30 5.15 -1.12 1.92
C GLN A 30 6.29 -0.08 1.95
N LEU A 31 6.36 0.81 0.95
CA LEU A 31 7.36 1.88 0.95
C LEU A 31 7.12 2.88 2.09
N TYR A 32 5.86 3.18 2.42
CA TYR A 32 5.54 4.00 3.58
C TYR A 32 5.86 3.29 4.90
N GLN A 33 5.61 1.98 5.01
CA GLN A 33 5.95 1.19 6.20
C GLN A 33 7.47 1.09 6.41
N ASP A 34 8.24 0.77 5.37
CA ASP A 34 9.70 0.66 5.44
C ASP A 34 10.35 1.99 5.85
N HIS A 35 9.79 3.12 5.39
CA HIS A 35 10.23 4.45 5.80
C HIS A 35 9.91 4.80 7.27
N MET A 36 8.85 4.26 7.85
CA MET A 36 8.45 4.52 9.23
C MET A 36 9.20 3.59 10.22
N ASP A 37 9.34 2.31 9.88
CA ASP A 37 10.10 1.33 10.68
C ASP A 37 11.60 1.65 10.70
N GLY A 38 12.14 2.18 9.58
CA GLY A 38 13.51 2.64 9.50
C GLY A 38 13.82 3.88 10.34
N GLN A 39 12.82 4.64 10.80
CA GLN A 39 13.02 5.86 11.59
C GLN A 39 13.02 5.60 13.11
N GLU A 40 12.23 4.65 13.60
CA GLU A 40 12.20 4.29 15.04
C GLU A 40 13.51 3.63 15.53
N LEU A 41 14.22 2.87 14.67
CA LEU A 41 15.47 2.20 15.04
C LEU A 41 16.66 3.14 15.29
N PHE A 42 16.61 4.39 14.81
CA PHE A 42 17.70 5.36 15.03
C PHE A 42 17.54 6.17 16.32
N GLU A 43 16.35 6.23 16.92
CA GLU A 43 16.13 7.03 18.14
C GLU A 43 16.52 6.27 19.42
N ASP A 44 16.41 4.94 19.45
CA ASP A 44 16.68 4.13 20.66
C ASP A 44 18.18 3.93 20.97
N HIS A 45 19.07 4.28 20.03
CA HIS A 45 20.53 4.17 20.20
C HIS A 45 21.22 5.49 20.59
N ARG A 46 20.47 6.52 20.98
CA ARG A 46 21.01 7.81 21.45
C ARG A 46 20.85 8.02 22.98
N LEU A 47 21.07 6.98 23.79
CA LEU A 47 21.26 7.10 25.25
C LEU A 47 22.56 6.45 25.72
#